data_AF-A0A357EYC0-F1
#
_entry.id   AF-A0A357EYC0-F1
#
_cell.length_a   1.000
_cell.length_b   1.000
_cell.length_c   1.000
_cell.angle_alpha   90.00
_cell.angle_beta   90.00
_cell.angle_gamma   90.00
#
_symmetry.space_group_name_H-M   'P 1'
#
loop_
_entity.id
_entity.type
_entity.pdbx_description
1 polymer ?
#
loop_
_entity_poly.entity_id
_entity_poly.type
_entity_poly.pdbx_seq_one_letter_code
_entity_poly.pdbx_strand_id
1 'polypeptide(L)'
;IRDISGLNAEITCDEQIYEASPLTLMRVVSNLSPDFESVLLIGHNPGLEGFIRLVTGTIHPMSTASLADITFEIEDWSQVSAGGG
;
A
#
# COMPACT_ATOMS: atom_id res chain seq x y z
N ILE A 1 1.28 17.17 10.65
CA ILE A 1 1.98 15.99 10.10
C ILE A 1 3.31 16.39 9.45
N ARG A 2 3.36 17.43 8.60
CA ARG A 2 4.61 17.93 7.99
C ARG A 2 5.73 18.27 8.99
N ASP A 3 5.41 18.87 10.13
CA ASP A 3 6.43 19.41 11.06
C ASP A 3 7.18 18.37 11.90
N ILE A 4 6.74 17.10 11.95
CA ILE A 4 7.30 16.10 12.87
C ILE A 4 8.20 15.09 12.16
N SER A 5 7.91 14.76 10.88
CA SER A 5 8.67 13.75 10.13
C SER A 5 9.69 14.33 9.14
N GLY A 6 9.61 15.63 8.83
CA GLY A 6 10.40 16.24 7.75
C GLY A 6 10.03 15.76 6.34
N LEU A 7 9.01 14.90 6.21
CA LEU A 7 8.50 14.42 4.94
C LEU A 7 7.60 15.47 4.28
N ASN A 8 8.02 15.93 3.11
CA ASN A 8 7.18 16.73 2.23
C ASN A 8 6.47 15.81 1.23
N ALA A 9 5.44 15.12 1.71
CA ALA A 9 4.60 14.25 0.89
C ALA A 9 3.19 14.84 0.74
N GLU A 10 2.54 14.52 -0.38
CA GLU A 10 1.10 14.67 -0.52
C GLU A 10 0.41 13.66 0.39
N ILE A 11 -0.58 14.11 1.17
CA ILE A 11 -1.34 13.26 2.08
C ILE A 11 -2.78 13.26 1.63
N THR A 12 -3.27 12.10 1.27
CA THR A 12 -4.66 11.86 0.91
C THR A 12 -5.26 10.89 1.91
N CYS A 13 -6.36 11.27 2.55
CA CYS A 13 -7.14 10.39 3.41
C CYS A 13 -8.25 9.76 2.56
N ASP A 14 -8.20 8.44 2.40
CA ASP A 14 -9.23 7.67 1.70
C ASP A 14 -9.93 6.73 2.69
N GLU A 15 -11.24 6.92 2.86
CA GLU A 15 -12.06 6.09 3.75
C GLU A 15 -12.08 4.62 3.32
N GLN A 16 -11.82 4.32 2.04
CA GLN A 16 -11.76 2.94 1.53
C GLN A 16 -10.62 2.12 2.13
N ILE A 17 -9.61 2.77 2.74
CA ILE A 17 -8.44 2.12 3.35
C ILE A 17 -8.74 1.62 4.76
N TYR A 18 -9.67 2.25 5.48
CA TYR A 18 -9.99 1.88 6.86
C TYR A 18 -10.65 0.50 6.89
N GLU A 19 -10.04 -0.44 7.63
CA GLU A 19 -10.50 -1.85 7.73
C GLU A 19 -10.75 -2.53 6.36
N ALA A 20 -9.99 -2.09 5.35
CA ALA A 20 -10.13 -2.55 3.99
C ALA A 20 -9.80 -4.04 3.80
N SER A 21 -10.49 -4.70 2.86
CA SER A 21 -10.07 -6.02 2.39
C SER A 21 -8.79 -5.94 1.54
N PRO A 22 -8.02 -7.03 1.41
CA PRO A 22 -6.85 -7.07 0.52
C PRO A 22 -7.15 -6.65 -0.93
N LEU A 23 -8.32 -7.04 -1.45
CA LEU A 23 -8.75 -6.68 -2.80
C LEU A 23 -9.18 -5.21 -2.91
N THR A 24 -9.74 -4.63 -1.84
CA THR A 24 -10.02 -3.20 -1.76
C THR A 24 -8.71 -2.41 -1.80
N LEU A 25 -7.72 -2.80 -1.00
CA LEU A 25 -6.40 -2.15 -0.99
C LEU A 25 -5.71 -2.26 -2.35
N MET A 26 -5.76 -3.44 -3.01
CA MET A 26 -5.23 -3.59 -4.36
C MET A 26 -5.91 -2.64 -5.35
N ARG A 27 -7.24 -2.49 -5.30
CA ARG A 27 -7.97 -1.53 -6.15
C ARG A 27 -7.58 -0.08 -5.88
N VAL A 28 -7.41 0.30 -4.60
CA VAL A 28 -6.95 1.64 -4.23
C VAL A 28 -5.58 1.92 -4.83
N VAL A 29 -4.62 0.99 -4.63
CA VAL A 29 -3.27 1.11 -5.19
C VAL A 29 -3.29 1.15 -6.71
N SER A 30 -4.07 0.28 -7.37
CA SER A 30 -4.17 0.24 -8.83
C SER A 30 -4.80 1.47 -9.49
N ASN A 31 -5.42 2.36 -8.71
CA ASN A 31 -6.03 3.60 -9.21
C ASN A 31 -5.15 4.85 -8.94
N LEU A 32 -3.95 4.67 -8.39
CA LEU A 32 -3.03 5.77 -8.13
C LEU A 32 -2.48 6.38 -9.43
N SER A 33 -2.11 7.67 -9.37
CA SER A 33 -1.49 8.34 -10.51
C SER A 33 -0.14 7.68 -10.86
N PRO A 34 0.17 7.46 -12.15
CA PRO A 34 1.49 6.98 -12.57
C PRO A 34 2.63 7.97 -12.25
N ASP A 35 2.32 9.23 -11.94
CA ASP A 35 3.32 10.23 -11.56
C ASP A 35 3.96 9.95 -10.18
N PHE A 36 3.39 9.04 -9.38
CA PHE A 36 3.94 8.66 -8.09
C PHE A 36 4.95 7.51 -8.24
N GLU A 37 6.25 7.79 -8.07
CA GLU A 37 7.29 6.76 -8.06
C GLU A 37 7.26 5.88 -6.80
N SER A 38 6.69 6.37 -5.70
CA SER A 38 6.61 5.66 -4.43
C SER A 38 5.41 6.15 -3.61
N VAL A 39 4.71 5.21 -2.95
CA VAL A 39 3.53 5.50 -2.13
C VAL A 39 3.64 4.80 -0.78
N LEU A 40 3.38 5.55 0.30
CA LEU A 40 3.23 5.00 1.63
C LEU A 40 1.75 4.77 1.92
N LEU A 41 1.34 3.49 1.94
CA LEU A 41 -0.01 3.09 2.31
C LEU A 41 -0.11 2.83 3.82
N ILE A 42 -0.98 3.57 4.52
CA ILE A 42 -1.22 3.43 5.96
C ILE A 42 -2.62 2.90 6.19
N GLY A 43 -2.74 1.74 6.84
CA GLY A 43 -4.01 1.07 7.08
C GLY A 43 -3.97 0.13 8.29
N HIS A 44 -4.96 -0.76 8.39
CA HIS A 44 -5.11 -1.69 9.49
C HIS A 44 -4.93 -3.16 9.08
N ASN A 45 -4.43 -3.96 10.00
CA ASN A 45 -4.51 -5.42 9.92
C ASN A 45 -5.93 -5.89 10.25
N PRO A 46 -6.41 -7.02 9.69
CA PRO A 46 -5.68 -7.98 8.85
C PRO A 46 -5.59 -7.60 7.36
N GLY A 47 -6.21 -6.49 6.94
CA GLY A 47 -6.26 -6.04 5.56
C GLY A 47 -4.88 -5.87 4.92
N LEU A 48 -3.98 -5.15 5.60
CA LEU A 48 -2.60 -4.93 5.12
C LEU A 48 -1.80 -6.23 4.99
N GLU A 49 -1.77 -7.09 6.01
CA GLU A 49 -1.10 -8.41 5.91
C GLU A 49 -1.63 -9.24 4.74
N GLY A 50 -2.95 -9.21 4.53
CA GLY A 50 -3.58 -9.91 3.42
C GLY A 50 -3.23 -9.28 2.05
N PHE A 51 -3.08 -7.96 1.96
CA PHE A 51 -2.62 -7.27 0.76
C PHE A 51 -1.16 -7.61 0.46
N ILE A 52 -0.27 -7.58 1.45
CA ILE A 52 1.13 -7.97 1.31
C ILE A 52 1.21 -9.41 0.78
N ARG A 53 0.49 -10.33 1.43
CA ARG A 53 0.43 -11.72 0.96
C ARG A 53 -0.10 -11.85 -0.46
N LEU A 54 -1.08 -11.04 -0.84
CA LEU A 54 -1.65 -11.06 -2.18
C LEU A 54 -0.60 -10.65 -3.23
N VAL A 55 0.17 -9.59 -2.97
CA VAL A 55 1.12 -9.04 -3.93
C VAL A 55 2.48 -9.75 -3.94
N THR A 56 2.93 -10.29 -2.80
CA THR A 56 4.22 -11.01 -2.70
C THR A 56 4.09 -12.53 -2.76
N GLY A 57 2.88 -13.07 -2.55
CA GLY A 57 2.63 -14.51 -2.43
C GLY A 57 3.06 -15.15 -1.10
N THR A 58 3.64 -14.38 -0.17
CA THR A 58 4.22 -14.85 1.10
C THR A 58 3.54 -14.25 2.32
N ILE A 59 3.51 -14.98 3.43
CA ILE A 59 2.92 -14.48 4.69
C ILE A 59 3.97 -13.70 5.47
N HIS A 60 3.67 -12.43 5.75
CA HIS A 60 4.50 -11.55 6.56
C HIS A 60 3.67 -10.99 7.74
N PRO A 61 3.83 -11.53 8.96
CA PRO A 61 3.18 -10.99 10.14
C PRO A 61 3.64 -9.56 10.42
N MET A 62 2.72 -8.67 10.77
CA MET A 62 2.99 -7.27 11.08
C MET A 62 2.44 -6.88 12.45
N SER A 63 3.32 -6.38 13.31
CA SER A 63 2.88 -5.66 14.52
C SER A 63 2.39 -4.26 14.17
N THR A 64 1.68 -3.61 15.09
CA THR A 64 1.31 -2.20 14.94
C THR A 64 2.55 -1.35 14.62
N ALA A 65 2.41 -0.46 13.63
CA ALA A 65 3.47 0.42 13.13
C ALA A 65 4.68 -0.30 12.49
N SER A 66 4.57 -1.60 12.16
CA SER A 66 5.50 -2.24 11.23
C SER A 66 5.41 -1.60 9.85
N LEU A 67 6.52 -1.62 9.12
CA LEU A 67 6.61 -1.18 7.72
C LEU A 67 7.03 -2.37 6.86
N ALA A 68 6.35 -2.56 5.73
CA ALA A 68 6.78 -3.44 4.65
C ALA A 68 7.15 -2.57 3.46
N ASP A 69 8.30 -2.86 2.86
CA ASP A 69 8.77 -2.22 1.63
C ASP A 69 8.62 -3.23 0.49
N ILE A 70 7.90 -2.85 -0.57
CA ILE A 70 7.50 -3.72 -1.68
C ILE A 70 7.82 -2.99 -2.97
N THR A 71 8.61 -3.62 -3.84
CA THR A 71 9.00 -3.07 -5.14
C THR A 71 8.26 -3.81 -6.23
N PHE A 72 7.61 -3.07 -7.12
CA PHE A 72 6.92 -3.62 -8.28
C PHE A 72 7.70 -3.29 -9.56
N GLU A 73 7.92 -4.28 -10.42
CA GLU A 73 8.49 -4.06 -11.76
C GLU A 73 7.37 -3.69 -12.76
N ILE A 74 6.79 -2.51 -12.58
CA ILE A 74 5.66 -2.00 -13.37
C ILE A 74 5.92 -0.57 -13.85
N GLU A 75 5.27 -0.18 -14.96
CA GLU A 75 5.34 1.19 -15.48
C GLU A 75 4.19 2.06 -14.95
N ASP A 76 3.08 1.44 -14.55
CA ASP A 76 1.85 2.12 -14.13
C ASP A 76 1.19 1.34 -12.99
N TRP A 77 0.70 2.03 -11.96
CA TRP A 77 0.08 1.41 -10.79
C TRP A 77 -1.11 0.51 -11.12
N SER A 78 -1.82 0.75 -12.22
CA SER A 78 -2.89 -0.13 -12.71
C SER A 78 -2.43 -1.55 -13.05
N GLN A 79 -1.11 -1.76 -13.20
CA GLN A 79 -0.50 -3.06 -13.46
C GLN A 79 -0.19 -3.86 -12.18
N VAL A 80 -0.36 -3.26 -10.99
CA VAL A 80 -0.22 -3.99 -9.72
C VAL A 80 -1.15 -5.20 -9.73
N SER A 81 -0.57 -6.36 -9.47
CA SER A 81 -1.25 -7.64 -9.54
C SER A 81 -0.75 -8.61 -8.47
N ALA A 82 -1.48 -9.70 -8.27
CA ALA A 82 -1.09 -10.72 -7.32
C ALA A 82 0.23 -11.38 -7.73
N GLY A 83 1.18 -11.49 -6.79
CA GLY A 83 2.52 -12.01 -7.04
C GLY A 83 3.43 -11.09 -7.86
N GLY A 84 3.04 -9.82 -8.06
CA GLY A 84 3.81 -8.84 -8.85
C GLY A 84 4.78 -7.98 -8.05
N GLY A 85 4.83 -8.14 -6.72
CA GLY A 85 5.73 -7.41 -5.82
C GLY A 85 6.55 -8.31 -4.91
#